data_AF-A0A8I0JD90-F1
#
_entry.id   AF-A0A8I0JD90-F1
#
_cell.length_a   1.000
_cell.length_b   1.000
_cell.length_c   1.000
_cell.angle_alpha   90.00
_cell.angle_beta   90.00
_cell.angle_gamma   90.00
#
_symmetry.space_group_name_H-M   'P 1'
#
loop_
_entity.id
_entity.type
_entity.pdbx_description
1 polymer ?
#
loop_
_entity_poly.entity_id
_entity_poly.type
_entity_poly.pdbx_seq_one_letter_code
_entity_poly.pdbx_strand_id
1 'polypeptide(L)'
;MKALGVTVATCATLLAALPAAANPRLVVDVNSLKVYEHQDIFQKWYPASLTKLMTAYTAFRAIKSGQLTLESPVIMTKNAASEPPSKMFYKPGQAMTLDSALKMMLVKSANDVAVAIAETVGGSEPAFIERMNAEARRIGMTSSNFINPNGLPGPGQYTTARDLAVLAITLKREFPQYASYFSLEGFTTGKKNYPNYNMLIGRFEGADGMKTGFICASGFNQVSSATRDGRSVVSVVLGEDSLGARADESARLMQMALTTSGNGKPSLVQIPPYGETRDMVADVSKQICSKAAAKVRSEGRDEGGRQKLLSPYIHEINRPLNLAFAGLIAGSGEKAPKVVADQAGQGDAANVPIPVPRPTF
;
A
#
# COMPACT_ATOMS: atom_id res chain seq x y z
N MET A 1 37.92 3.21 69.75
CA MET A 1 36.77 2.69 68.99
C MET A 1 36.80 3.31 67.60
N LYS A 2 37.05 2.52 66.55
CA LYS A 2 37.11 2.98 65.15
C LYS A 2 35.68 3.01 64.58
N ALA A 3 35.23 4.16 64.10
CA ALA A 3 33.95 4.30 63.41
C ALA A 3 34.11 3.89 61.94
N LEU A 4 33.30 2.93 61.51
CA LEU A 4 33.23 2.39 60.16
C LEU A 4 32.29 3.27 59.33
N GLY A 5 32.82 3.98 58.32
CA GLY A 5 32.02 4.73 57.35
C GLY A 5 31.55 3.79 56.24
N VAL A 6 30.24 3.55 56.15
CA VAL A 6 29.61 2.76 55.09
C VAL A 6 29.35 3.67 53.89
N THR A 7 30.02 3.40 52.77
CA THR A 7 29.77 4.08 51.49
C THR A 7 28.58 3.39 50.80
N VAL A 8 27.45 4.09 50.68
CA VAL A 8 26.30 3.63 49.90
C VAL A 8 26.60 3.91 48.43
N ALA A 9 26.85 2.86 47.65
CA ALA A 9 26.95 2.95 46.20
C ALA A 9 25.53 2.95 45.60
N THR A 10 25.06 4.13 45.16
CA THR A 10 23.81 4.26 44.40
C THR A 10 24.02 3.69 43.00
N CYS A 11 23.49 2.50 42.77
CA CYS A 11 23.44 1.89 41.44
C CYS A 11 22.34 2.60 40.63
N ALA A 12 22.73 3.56 39.79
CA ALA A 12 21.84 4.18 38.82
C ALA A 12 21.54 3.18 37.70
N THR A 13 20.42 2.49 37.79
CA THR A 13 19.87 1.71 36.68
C THR A 13 19.42 2.68 35.59
N LEU A 14 20.21 2.80 34.51
CA LEU A 14 19.69 3.33 33.25
C LEU A 14 18.59 2.37 32.77
N LEU A 15 17.33 2.70 33.03
CA LEU A 15 16.25 2.21 32.19
C LEU A 15 16.50 2.80 30.79
N ALA A 16 17.05 2.00 29.88
CA ALA A 16 16.94 2.28 28.47
C ALA A 16 15.44 2.32 28.15
N ALA A 17 14.87 3.51 28.00
CA ALA A 17 13.53 3.65 27.47
C ALA A 17 13.53 2.97 26.10
N LEU A 18 12.85 1.82 25.99
CA LEU A 18 12.53 1.26 24.70
C LEU A 18 11.84 2.40 23.93
N PRO A 19 12.30 2.76 22.72
CA PRO A 19 11.56 3.73 21.93
C PRO A 19 10.14 3.19 21.83
N ALA A 20 9.17 3.96 22.36
CA ALA A 20 7.77 3.62 22.24
C ALA A 20 7.52 3.30 20.76
N ALA A 21 6.97 2.12 20.47
CA ALA A 21 6.63 1.76 19.12
C ALA A 21 5.60 2.80 18.64
N ALA A 22 6.05 3.74 17.81
CA ALA A 22 5.15 4.73 17.25
C ALA A 22 4.16 3.97 16.36
N ASN A 23 2.86 4.12 16.62
CA ASN A 23 1.79 3.65 15.75
C ASN A 23 1.09 4.88 15.18
N PRO A 24 1.68 5.54 14.16
CA PRO A 24 1.10 6.75 13.61
C PRO A 24 -0.31 6.51 13.11
N ARG A 25 -1.25 7.34 13.56
CA ARG A 25 -2.64 7.24 13.15
C ARG A 25 -3.31 8.60 13.09
N LEU A 26 -4.30 8.73 12.22
CA LEU A 26 -5.21 9.87 12.21
C LEU A 26 -6.54 9.53 11.56
N VAL A 27 -7.54 10.35 11.86
CA VAL A 27 -8.76 10.40 11.06
C VAL A 27 -9.22 11.83 10.81
N VAL A 28 -9.59 12.08 9.57
CA VAL A 28 -9.85 13.41 9.03
C VAL A 28 -11.11 13.41 8.16
N ASP A 29 -11.90 14.46 8.27
CA ASP A 29 -13.03 14.71 7.37
C ASP A 29 -12.54 15.26 6.02
N VAL A 30 -12.99 14.66 4.93
CA VAL A 30 -12.49 14.95 3.57
C VAL A 30 -12.85 16.35 3.13
N ASN A 31 -13.98 16.93 3.56
CA ASN A 31 -14.46 18.23 3.07
C ASN A 31 -13.93 19.38 3.92
N SER A 32 -14.09 19.27 5.24
CA SER A 32 -13.70 20.30 6.20
C SER A 32 -12.22 20.23 6.60
N LEU A 33 -11.53 19.13 6.28
CA LEU A 33 -10.15 18.83 6.70
C LEU A 33 -9.97 18.75 8.23
N LYS A 34 -11.07 18.69 8.99
CA LYS A 34 -11.03 18.60 10.45
C LYS A 34 -10.51 17.24 10.89
N VAL A 35 -9.56 17.24 11.81
CA VAL A 35 -8.92 16.05 12.36
C VAL A 35 -9.59 15.70 13.70
N TYR A 36 -10.15 14.49 13.82
CA TYR A 36 -10.88 14.08 15.03
C TYR A 36 -9.95 13.45 16.05
N GLU A 37 -8.97 12.69 15.56
CA GLU A 37 -7.92 12.03 16.33
C GLU A 37 -6.64 12.03 15.49
N HIS A 38 -5.49 12.23 16.14
CA HIS A 38 -4.17 12.08 15.54
C HIS A 38 -3.12 11.67 16.57
N GLN A 39 -2.15 10.88 16.15
CA GLN A 39 -0.99 10.45 16.94
C GLN A 39 0.20 10.25 16.00
N ASP A 40 1.36 10.79 16.37
CA ASP A 40 2.63 10.66 15.65
C ASP A 40 2.55 10.88 14.12
N ILE A 41 1.65 11.77 13.66
CA ILE A 41 1.29 11.83 12.23
C ILE A 41 2.40 12.36 11.32
N PHE A 42 3.46 12.90 11.91
CA PHE A 42 4.66 13.40 11.23
C PHE A 42 5.84 12.42 11.29
N GLN A 43 5.70 11.28 11.98
CA GLN A 43 6.73 10.26 12.04
C GLN A 43 6.98 9.68 10.65
N LYS A 44 8.24 9.76 10.18
CA LYS A 44 8.64 9.09 8.94
C LYS A 44 8.49 7.57 9.10
N TRP A 45 7.82 6.97 8.14
CA TRP A 45 7.43 5.56 8.14
C TRP A 45 7.66 4.93 6.78
N TYR A 46 7.98 3.64 6.74
CA TYR A 46 7.99 2.91 5.48
C TYR A 46 6.56 2.72 4.95
N PRO A 47 6.23 3.20 3.73
CA PRO A 47 4.86 3.18 3.21
C PRO A 47 4.33 1.76 2.94
N ALA A 48 5.21 0.80 2.69
CA ALA A 48 4.85 -0.49 2.10
C ALA A 48 3.96 -0.28 0.86
N SER A 49 3.02 -1.19 0.60
CA SER A 49 2.10 -1.06 -0.54
C SER A 49 1.14 0.13 -0.51
N LEU A 50 1.16 1.01 0.51
CA LEU A 50 0.44 2.28 0.46
C LEU A 50 0.99 3.21 -0.62
N THR A 51 2.26 3.05 -1.03
CA THR A 51 2.87 3.71 -2.19
C THR A 51 2.02 3.58 -3.46
N LYS A 52 1.29 2.46 -3.63
CA LYS A 52 0.46 2.22 -4.82
C LYS A 52 -0.71 3.21 -4.94
N LEU A 53 -1.08 3.91 -3.86
CA LEU A 53 -2.00 5.06 -3.94
C LEU A 53 -1.38 6.20 -4.76
N MET A 54 -0.09 6.46 -4.58
CA MET A 54 0.63 7.49 -5.33
C MET A 54 0.84 7.07 -6.79
N THR A 55 1.06 5.76 -7.02
CA THR A 55 1.10 5.18 -8.37
C THR A 55 -0.24 5.35 -9.09
N ALA A 56 -1.35 5.03 -8.42
CA ALA A 56 -2.70 5.23 -8.98
C ALA A 56 -3.00 6.71 -9.23
N TYR A 57 -2.68 7.59 -8.28
CA TYR A 57 -2.84 9.03 -8.44
C TYR A 57 -2.07 9.55 -9.67
N THR A 58 -0.82 9.11 -9.86
CA THR A 58 0.01 9.53 -11.00
C THR A 58 -0.55 9.01 -12.33
N ALA A 59 -1.07 7.79 -12.36
CA ALA A 59 -1.77 7.25 -13.52
C ALA A 59 -3.07 8.02 -13.83
N PHE A 60 -3.86 8.37 -12.81
CA PHE A 60 -5.08 9.18 -12.99
C PHE A 60 -4.77 10.58 -13.52
N ARG A 61 -3.67 11.20 -13.09
CA ARG A 61 -3.18 12.47 -13.64
C ARG A 61 -2.85 12.34 -15.14
N ALA A 62 -2.18 11.25 -15.54
CA ALA A 62 -1.89 10.97 -16.95
C ALA A 62 -3.15 10.76 -17.79
N ILE A 63 -4.17 10.09 -17.24
CA ILE A 63 -5.46 9.94 -17.92
C ILE A 63 -6.17 11.29 -18.05
N LYS A 64 -6.22 12.07 -16.95
CA LYS A 64 -6.86 13.40 -16.93
C LYS A 64 -6.22 14.38 -17.91
N SER A 65 -4.92 14.26 -18.18
CA SER A 65 -4.23 15.08 -19.18
C SER A 65 -4.36 14.55 -20.61
N GLY A 66 -5.08 13.45 -20.84
CA GLY A 66 -5.23 12.82 -22.15
C GLY A 66 -3.98 12.07 -22.65
N GLN A 67 -2.98 11.84 -21.79
CA GLN A 67 -1.78 11.08 -22.15
C GLN A 67 -2.10 9.59 -22.37
N LEU A 68 -3.04 9.07 -21.57
CA LEU A 68 -3.48 7.68 -21.59
C LEU A 68 -4.99 7.61 -21.41
N THR A 69 -5.57 6.45 -21.72
CA THR A 69 -6.94 6.08 -21.40
C THR A 69 -6.95 4.80 -20.57
N LEU A 70 -8.12 4.40 -20.06
CA LEU A 70 -8.27 3.15 -19.32
C LEU A 70 -8.01 1.89 -20.19
N GLU A 71 -8.14 2.03 -21.50
CA GLU A 71 -7.92 1.00 -22.52
C GLU A 71 -6.46 0.93 -22.97
N SER A 72 -5.63 1.91 -22.59
CA SER A 72 -4.22 1.94 -22.97
C SER A 72 -3.51 0.66 -22.51
N PRO A 73 -2.68 0.04 -23.38
CA PRO A 73 -2.03 -1.22 -23.06
C PRO A 73 -0.92 -1.01 -22.03
N VAL A 74 -0.98 -1.80 -20.95
CA VAL A 74 0.09 -1.95 -19.96
C VAL A 74 0.83 -3.24 -20.27
N ILE A 75 2.05 -3.11 -20.77
CA ILE A 75 2.89 -4.25 -21.17
C ILE A 75 3.71 -4.71 -19.97
N MET A 76 3.65 -6.01 -19.67
CA MET A 76 4.52 -6.62 -18.67
C MET A 76 5.95 -6.68 -19.22
N THR A 77 6.86 -5.90 -18.67
CA THR A 77 8.28 -5.92 -19.06
C THR A 77 9.05 -7.00 -18.30
N LYS A 78 10.31 -7.23 -18.69
CA LYS A 78 11.22 -8.11 -17.93
C LYS A 78 11.48 -7.56 -16.52
N ASN A 79 11.62 -6.24 -16.40
CA ASN A 79 11.81 -5.55 -15.14
C ASN A 79 10.59 -5.76 -14.23
N ALA A 80 9.40 -5.39 -14.70
CA ALA A 80 8.15 -5.59 -13.97
C ALA A 80 7.94 -7.05 -13.53
N ALA A 81 8.15 -8.03 -14.42
CA ALA A 81 7.99 -9.45 -14.09
C ALA A 81 8.99 -9.95 -13.04
N SER A 82 10.15 -9.30 -12.90
CA SER A 82 11.21 -9.67 -11.96
C SER A 82 10.91 -9.30 -10.52
N GLU A 83 9.93 -8.41 -10.29
CA GLU A 83 9.57 -7.93 -8.96
C GLU A 83 9.27 -9.07 -7.96
N PRO A 84 9.65 -8.92 -6.68
CA PRO A 84 9.24 -9.82 -5.61
C PRO A 84 7.71 -9.87 -5.43
N PRO A 85 7.11 -11.03 -5.06
CA PRO A 85 5.69 -11.11 -4.71
C PRO A 85 5.33 -10.18 -3.53
N SER A 86 4.10 -9.67 -3.40
CA SER A 86 2.85 -9.97 -4.11
C SER A 86 2.87 -9.60 -5.60
N LYS A 87 2.50 -10.52 -6.49
CA LYS A 87 2.51 -10.28 -7.95
C LYS A 87 1.50 -11.13 -8.72
N MET A 88 1.23 -10.80 -9.98
CA MET A 88 0.32 -11.53 -10.87
C MET A 88 1.01 -12.65 -11.66
N PHE A 89 2.34 -12.60 -11.78
CA PHE A 89 3.17 -13.61 -12.47
C PHE A 89 2.91 -13.68 -13.98
N TYR A 90 2.49 -12.57 -14.59
CA TYR A 90 2.44 -12.50 -16.04
C TYR A 90 3.85 -12.50 -16.64
N LYS A 91 3.97 -13.11 -17.81
CA LYS A 91 5.24 -13.24 -18.54
C LYS A 91 5.56 -11.94 -19.26
N PRO A 92 6.85 -11.61 -19.45
CA PRO A 92 7.26 -10.50 -20.29
C PRO A 92 6.62 -10.56 -21.68
N GLY A 93 6.11 -9.42 -22.16
CA GLY A 93 5.41 -9.27 -23.44
C GLY A 93 3.89 -9.50 -23.38
N GLN A 94 3.36 -10.05 -22.29
CA GLN A 94 1.90 -10.08 -22.07
C GLN A 94 1.39 -8.68 -21.74
N ALA A 95 0.15 -8.38 -22.11
CA ALA A 95 -0.43 -7.06 -21.94
C ALA A 95 -1.82 -7.12 -21.30
N MET A 96 -2.17 -6.09 -20.56
CA MET A 96 -3.50 -5.87 -19.99
C MET A 96 -3.92 -4.42 -20.23
N THR A 97 -5.20 -4.10 -20.13
CA THR A 97 -5.62 -2.69 -20.14
C THR A 97 -5.18 -2.00 -18.86
N LEU A 98 -4.99 -0.67 -18.90
CA LEU A 98 -4.71 0.12 -17.70
C LEU A 98 -5.79 -0.05 -16.63
N ASP A 99 -7.05 -0.19 -17.02
CA ASP A 99 -8.16 -0.55 -16.13
C ASP A 99 -7.92 -1.89 -15.39
N SER A 100 -7.56 -2.95 -16.12
CA SER A 100 -7.24 -4.25 -15.52
C SER A 100 -6.01 -4.15 -14.61
N ALA A 101 -4.99 -3.40 -15.03
CA ALA A 101 -3.78 -3.18 -14.25
C ALA A 101 -4.09 -2.46 -12.92
N LEU A 102 -4.90 -1.40 -12.95
CA LEU A 102 -5.32 -0.65 -11.76
C LEU A 102 -6.08 -1.54 -10.78
N LYS A 103 -7.03 -2.36 -11.27
CA LYS A 103 -7.76 -3.33 -10.44
C LYS A 103 -6.81 -4.32 -9.76
N MET A 104 -5.88 -4.91 -10.50
CA MET A 104 -4.91 -5.86 -9.96
C MET A 104 -3.97 -5.21 -8.94
N MET A 105 -3.48 -4.01 -9.24
CA MET A 105 -2.60 -3.25 -8.35
C MET A 105 -3.30 -2.84 -7.06
N LEU A 106 -4.53 -2.34 -7.12
CA LEU A 106 -5.23 -1.82 -5.94
C LEU A 106 -5.83 -2.93 -5.07
N VAL A 107 -6.41 -3.96 -5.67
CA VAL A 107 -7.06 -5.08 -4.96
C VAL A 107 -6.05 -6.12 -4.48
N LYS A 108 -5.20 -6.64 -5.38
CA LYS A 108 -4.22 -7.70 -5.08
C LYS A 108 -2.85 -7.15 -4.67
N SER A 109 -2.67 -5.82 -4.71
CA SER A 109 -1.40 -5.19 -4.32
C SER A 109 -0.21 -5.70 -5.14
N ALA A 110 -0.43 -6.00 -6.42
CA ALA A 110 0.57 -6.62 -7.29
C ALA A 110 1.73 -5.66 -7.60
N ASN A 111 2.97 -6.07 -7.26
CA ASN A 111 4.20 -5.30 -7.41
C ASN A 111 4.64 -5.23 -8.88
N ASP A 112 4.57 -6.36 -9.58
CA ASP A 112 4.86 -6.45 -11.02
C ASP A 112 3.97 -5.50 -11.83
N VAL A 113 2.67 -5.51 -11.54
CA VAL A 113 1.71 -4.63 -12.22
C VAL A 113 1.95 -3.15 -11.87
N ALA A 114 2.37 -2.83 -10.65
CA ALA A 114 2.71 -1.45 -10.29
C ALA A 114 3.92 -0.91 -11.08
N VAL A 115 4.95 -1.73 -11.28
CA VAL A 115 6.10 -1.38 -12.12
C VAL A 115 5.70 -1.28 -13.60
N ALA A 116 4.87 -2.21 -14.10
CA ALA A 116 4.38 -2.13 -15.48
C ALA A 116 3.55 -0.86 -15.74
N ILE A 117 2.69 -0.45 -14.78
CA ILE A 117 1.97 0.84 -14.84
C ILE A 117 2.96 1.99 -14.86
N ALA A 118 3.97 1.97 -13.98
CA ALA A 118 4.97 3.02 -13.89
C ALA A 118 5.72 3.21 -15.21
N GLU A 119 6.21 2.13 -15.81
CA GLU A 119 6.89 2.14 -17.10
C GLU A 119 5.97 2.61 -18.24
N THR A 120 4.69 2.24 -18.21
CA THR A 120 3.70 2.70 -19.21
C THR A 120 3.43 4.20 -19.09
N VAL A 121 3.29 4.72 -17.86
CA VAL A 121 2.94 6.14 -17.60
C VAL A 121 4.15 7.07 -17.73
N GLY A 122 5.31 6.63 -17.26
CA GLY A 122 6.54 7.42 -17.22
C GLY A 122 7.49 7.16 -18.40
N GLY A 123 7.22 6.16 -19.25
CA GLY A 123 8.14 5.69 -20.29
C GLY A 123 9.30 4.83 -19.74
N SER A 124 9.65 5.02 -18.47
CA SER A 124 10.56 4.17 -17.70
C SER A 124 10.23 4.27 -16.20
N GLU A 125 10.65 3.29 -15.41
CA GLU A 125 10.47 3.33 -13.96
C GLU A 125 11.17 4.54 -13.29
N PRO A 126 12.44 4.89 -13.61
CA PRO A 126 13.08 6.09 -13.06
C PRO A 126 12.31 7.39 -13.35
N ALA A 127 11.89 7.59 -14.60
CA ALA A 127 11.11 8.77 -14.99
C ALA A 127 9.75 8.82 -14.27
N PHE A 128 9.13 7.66 -14.03
CA PHE A 128 7.92 7.58 -13.22
C PHE A 128 8.18 7.95 -11.76
N ILE A 129 9.28 7.50 -11.16
CA ILE A 129 9.65 7.82 -9.77
C ILE A 129 9.87 9.33 -9.61
N GLU A 130 10.55 9.98 -10.55
CA GLU A 130 10.70 11.44 -10.57
C GLU A 130 9.36 12.16 -10.61
N ARG A 131 8.47 11.75 -11.54
CA ARG A 131 7.12 12.29 -11.67
C ARG A 131 6.29 12.06 -10.41
N MET A 132 6.36 10.86 -9.83
CA MET A 132 5.66 10.48 -8.61
C MET A 132 6.06 11.38 -7.44
N ASN A 133 7.35 11.67 -7.26
CA ASN A 133 7.82 12.59 -6.22
C ASN A 133 7.48 14.06 -6.53
N ALA A 134 7.49 14.47 -7.80
CA ALA A 134 7.07 15.81 -8.20
C ALA A 134 5.59 16.05 -7.89
N GLU A 135 4.74 15.07 -8.18
CA GLU A 135 3.32 15.10 -7.84
C GLU A 135 3.09 15.06 -6.32
N ALA A 136 3.85 14.27 -5.56
CA ALA A 136 3.78 14.25 -4.10
C ALA A 136 4.06 15.65 -3.52
N ARG A 137 5.12 16.33 -3.99
CA ARG A 137 5.40 17.73 -3.62
C ARG A 137 4.27 18.67 -4.05
N ARG A 138 3.74 18.52 -5.26
CA ARG A 138 2.66 19.36 -5.81
C ARG A 138 1.42 19.35 -4.92
N ILE A 139 1.03 18.18 -4.41
CA ILE A 139 -0.16 18.03 -3.55
C ILE A 139 0.15 18.30 -2.07
N GLY A 140 1.38 18.67 -1.75
CA GLY A 140 1.79 19.08 -0.42
C GLY A 140 2.22 17.95 0.50
N MET A 141 2.61 16.77 -0.01
CA MET A 141 3.25 15.71 0.78
C MET A 141 4.70 16.09 1.10
N THR A 142 4.91 16.95 2.10
CA THR A 142 6.19 17.58 2.41
C THR A 142 7.18 16.66 3.13
N SER A 143 6.76 15.47 3.54
CA SER A 143 7.56 14.50 4.28
C SER A 143 7.40 13.09 3.69
N SER A 144 7.47 13.02 2.36
CA SER A 144 7.42 11.76 1.61
C SER A 144 8.48 11.74 0.51
N ASN A 145 9.14 10.60 0.35
CA ASN A 145 10.02 10.31 -0.76
C ASN A 145 9.83 8.85 -1.19
N PHE A 146 9.50 8.67 -2.46
CA PHE A 146 9.25 7.37 -3.05
C PHE A 146 10.43 6.97 -3.93
N ILE A 147 10.88 5.71 -3.84
CA ILE A 147 12.02 5.20 -4.64
C ILE A 147 11.59 4.13 -5.65
N ASN A 148 10.34 3.68 -5.61
CA ASN A 148 9.76 2.68 -6.50
C ASN A 148 8.22 2.83 -6.47
N PRO A 149 7.48 2.30 -7.47
CA PRO A 149 6.03 2.46 -7.58
C PRO A 149 5.23 1.46 -6.73
N ASN A 150 5.89 0.49 -6.10
CA ASN A 150 5.23 -0.63 -5.44
C ASN A 150 5.33 -0.56 -3.90
N GLY A 151 6.28 0.20 -3.36
CA GLY A 151 6.52 0.40 -1.93
C GLY A 151 7.37 -0.66 -1.26
N LEU A 152 8.15 -1.44 -2.02
CA LEU A 152 9.21 -2.27 -1.45
C LEU A 152 10.21 -1.37 -0.68
N PRO A 153 10.73 -1.85 0.46
CA PRO A 153 11.61 -1.04 1.31
C PRO A 153 12.97 -0.82 0.64
N GLY A 154 13.57 0.32 0.92
CA GLY A 154 14.93 0.63 0.53
C GLY A 154 15.36 2.01 1.06
N PRO A 155 16.66 2.33 1.02
CA PRO A 155 17.18 3.60 1.49
C PRO A 155 16.46 4.77 0.83
N GLY A 156 16.01 5.74 1.64
CA GLY A 156 15.28 6.91 1.16
C GLY A 156 13.78 6.72 0.94
N GLN A 157 13.22 5.51 1.04
CA GLN A 157 11.76 5.31 0.98
C GLN A 157 11.11 5.72 2.31
N TYR A 158 10.24 6.73 2.31
CA TYR A 158 9.42 7.06 3.47
C TYR A 158 8.18 7.88 3.11
N THR A 159 7.21 7.87 4.02
CA THR A 159 6.06 8.77 4.04
C THR A 159 5.69 9.08 5.49
N THR A 160 4.57 9.78 5.72
CA THR A 160 3.99 10.01 7.05
C THR A 160 2.49 9.74 7.02
N ALA A 161 1.86 9.53 8.18
CA ALA A 161 0.40 9.38 8.22
C ALA A 161 -0.31 10.63 7.69
N ARG A 162 0.22 11.83 8.01
CA ARG A 162 -0.28 13.11 7.50
C ARG A 162 -0.24 13.18 5.99
N ASP A 163 0.87 12.80 5.36
CA ASP A 163 1.02 12.86 3.90
C ASP A 163 0.15 11.84 3.18
N LEU A 164 -0.01 10.64 3.74
CA LEU A 164 -0.95 9.64 3.22
C LEU A 164 -2.40 10.13 3.30
N ALA A 165 -2.76 10.88 4.34
CA ALA A 165 -4.08 11.49 4.45
C ALA A 165 -4.28 12.57 3.37
N VAL A 166 -3.27 13.41 3.13
CA VAL A 166 -3.29 14.39 2.02
C VAL A 166 -3.50 13.71 0.68
N LEU A 167 -2.76 12.63 0.40
CA LEU A 167 -2.92 11.85 -0.83
C LEU A 167 -4.34 11.26 -0.97
N ALA A 168 -4.86 10.65 0.09
CA ALA A 168 -6.20 10.04 0.09
C ALA A 168 -7.31 11.08 -0.12
N ILE A 169 -7.23 12.22 0.59
CA ILE A 169 -8.15 13.35 0.40
C ILE A 169 -8.08 13.85 -1.04
N THR A 170 -6.86 14.01 -1.59
CA THR A 170 -6.66 14.51 -2.95
C THR A 170 -7.21 13.54 -3.99
N LEU A 171 -7.01 12.23 -3.82
CA LEU A 171 -7.62 11.20 -4.66
C LEU A 171 -9.14 11.31 -4.68
N LYS A 172 -9.78 11.43 -3.51
CA LYS A 172 -11.25 11.55 -3.41
C LYS A 172 -11.78 12.85 -4.02
N ARG A 173 -11.04 13.96 -3.89
CA ARG A 173 -11.46 15.28 -4.41
C ARG A 173 -11.18 15.48 -5.90
N GLU A 174 -9.99 15.10 -6.38
CA GLU A 174 -9.59 15.34 -7.78
C GLU A 174 -10.09 14.25 -8.74
N PHE A 175 -10.38 13.05 -8.24
CA PHE A 175 -10.73 11.87 -9.04
C PHE A 175 -11.94 11.08 -8.54
N PRO A 176 -13.09 11.72 -8.22
CA PRO A 176 -14.29 11.01 -7.77
C PRO A 176 -14.80 9.98 -8.80
N GLN A 177 -14.57 10.20 -10.10
CA GLN A 177 -14.94 9.26 -11.16
C GLN A 177 -14.19 7.91 -11.09
N TYR A 178 -13.07 7.83 -10.36
CA TYR A 178 -12.28 6.62 -10.17
C TYR A 178 -12.46 6.01 -8.77
N ALA A 179 -13.41 6.52 -7.97
CA ALA A 179 -13.67 6.03 -6.62
C ALA A 179 -13.98 4.52 -6.56
N SER A 180 -14.63 3.98 -7.61
CA SER A 180 -15.03 2.57 -7.67
C SER A 180 -13.86 1.59 -7.60
N TYR A 181 -12.65 1.97 -8.02
CA TYR A 181 -11.46 1.09 -7.90
C TYR A 181 -11.12 0.77 -6.45
N PHE A 182 -11.38 1.70 -5.53
CA PHE A 182 -11.05 1.55 -4.11
C PHE A 182 -12.11 0.77 -3.32
N SER A 183 -13.33 0.67 -3.85
CA SER A 183 -14.45 -0.04 -3.24
C SER A 183 -14.72 -1.43 -3.81
N LEU A 184 -13.84 -1.96 -4.67
CA LEU A 184 -13.98 -3.31 -5.22
C LEU A 184 -13.86 -4.38 -4.13
N GLU A 185 -14.84 -5.28 -4.01
CA GLU A 185 -14.77 -6.44 -3.11
C GLU A 185 -13.73 -7.47 -3.59
N GLY A 186 -13.43 -7.47 -4.89
CA GLY A 186 -12.38 -8.29 -5.50
C GLY A 186 -12.38 -8.17 -7.02
N PHE A 187 -11.54 -8.99 -7.67
CA PHE A 187 -11.61 -9.20 -9.12
C PHE A 187 -11.44 -10.67 -9.51
N THR A 188 -11.79 -11.01 -10.74
CA THR A 188 -11.54 -12.30 -11.36
C THR A 188 -10.77 -12.16 -12.67
N THR A 189 -9.87 -13.11 -12.93
CA THR A 189 -9.20 -13.27 -14.23
C THR A 189 -9.94 -14.24 -15.16
N GLY A 190 -11.13 -14.70 -14.75
CA GLY A 190 -11.85 -15.83 -15.36
C GLY A 190 -11.29 -17.21 -14.95
N LYS A 191 -10.03 -17.27 -14.50
CA LYS A 191 -9.38 -18.50 -14.00
C LYS A 191 -9.26 -18.54 -12.49
N LYS A 192 -9.12 -17.36 -11.86
CA LYS A 192 -8.93 -17.23 -10.41
C LYS A 192 -9.58 -15.96 -9.90
N ASN A 193 -10.19 -16.08 -8.74
CA ASN A 193 -10.76 -14.97 -7.99
C ASN A 193 -9.74 -14.44 -6.98
N TYR A 194 -9.67 -13.13 -6.86
CA TYR A 194 -8.78 -12.41 -5.97
C TYR A 194 -9.62 -11.48 -5.09
N PRO A 195 -9.88 -11.86 -3.82
CA PRO A 195 -10.57 -10.99 -2.90
C PRO A 195 -9.69 -9.78 -2.53
N ASN A 196 -10.33 -8.67 -2.17
CA ASN A 196 -9.63 -7.49 -1.67
C ASN A 196 -8.97 -7.77 -0.31
N TYR A 197 -7.75 -7.28 -0.11
CA TYR A 197 -7.07 -7.33 1.18
C TYR A 197 -7.63 -6.35 2.22
N ASN A 198 -8.38 -5.33 1.79
CA ASN A 198 -9.05 -4.41 2.68
C ASN A 198 -10.30 -5.05 3.27
N MET A 199 -10.19 -5.50 4.53
CA MET A 199 -11.27 -6.16 5.27
C MET A 199 -12.42 -5.22 5.65
N LEU A 200 -12.40 -3.93 5.28
CA LEU A 200 -13.51 -3.03 5.52
C LEU A 200 -14.49 -2.99 4.36
N ILE A 201 -14.05 -3.30 3.14
CA ILE A 201 -14.90 -3.25 1.95
C ILE A 201 -15.97 -4.34 2.03
N GLY A 202 -17.23 -3.93 1.94
CA GLY A 202 -18.40 -4.79 2.11
C GLY A 202 -18.70 -5.19 3.55
N ARG A 203 -17.88 -4.76 4.52
CA ARG A 203 -17.97 -5.16 5.94
C ARG A 203 -18.25 -4.00 6.90
N PHE A 204 -17.70 -2.82 6.61
CA PHE A 204 -17.97 -1.60 7.35
C PHE A 204 -18.92 -0.72 6.54
N GLU A 205 -20.01 -0.27 7.15
CA GLU A 205 -21.03 0.53 6.47
C GLU A 205 -20.40 1.81 5.88
N GLY A 206 -20.66 2.07 4.60
CA GLY A 206 -20.12 3.23 3.89
C GLY A 206 -18.64 3.13 3.50
N ALA A 207 -17.94 2.02 3.79
CA ALA A 207 -16.55 1.86 3.40
C ALA A 207 -16.38 1.92 1.87
N ASP A 208 -15.51 2.82 1.42
CA ASP A 208 -15.28 3.11 0.00
C ASP A 208 -13.79 3.15 -0.38
N GLY A 209 -12.90 2.70 0.52
CA GLY A 209 -11.47 2.60 0.23
C GLY A 209 -10.56 2.33 1.43
N MET A 210 -9.23 2.40 1.28
CA MET A 210 -8.53 2.58 -0.01
C MET A 210 -7.45 1.52 -0.21
N LYS A 211 -6.44 1.45 0.67
CA LYS A 211 -5.27 0.60 0.43
C LYS A 211 -4.65 0.08 1.73
N THR A 212 -4.20 -1.16 1.68
CA THR A 212 -3.43 -1.82 2.73
C THR A 212 -1.95 -1.93 2.36
N GLY A 213 -1.08 -2.05 3.36
CA GLY A 213 0.34 -2.30 3.20
C GLY A 213 0.89 -3.16 4.34
N PHE A 214 1.88 -3.99 4.03
CA PHE A 214 2.63 -4.75 5.02
C PHE A 214 4.04 -5.03 4.50
N ILE A 215 5.02 -4.72 5.33
CA ILE A 215 6.38 -5.28 5.33
C ILE A 215 6.82 -5.38 6.78
N CYS A 216 7.85 -6.19 7.06
CA CYS A 216 8.38 -6.29 8.42
C CYS A 216 8.73 -4.93 9.02
N ALA A 217 9.40 -4.06 8.24
CA ALA A 217 9.87 -2.77 8.71
C ALA A 217 8.77 -1.76 9.05
N SER A 218 7.53 -1.99 8.61
CA SER A 218 6.42 -1.04 8.76
C SER A 218 5.24 -1.55 9.57
N GLY A 219 5.21 -2.83 9.94
CA GLY A 219 3.98 -3.44 10.45
C GLY A 219 2.85 -3.46 9.43
N PHE A 220 1.63 -3.60 9.93
CA PHE A 220 0.39 -3.66 9.15
C PHE A 220 -0.22 -2.26 9.02
N ASN A 221 -0.24 -1.72 7.80
CA ASN A 221 -0.66 -0.35 7.51
C ASN A 221 -1.94 -0.29 6.67
N GLN A 222 -2.78 0.72 6.90
CA GLN A 222 -4.01 0.93 6.13
C GLN A 222 -4.33 2.42 5.98
N VAL A 223 -4.68 2.80 4.76
CA VAL A 223 -5.44 4.02 4.47
C VAL A 223 -6.85 3.58 4.14
N SER A 224 -7.82 4.03 4.94
CA SER A 224 -9.24 3.69 4.78
C SER A 224 -10.06 4.93 4.50
N SER A 225 -11.19 4.76 3.84
CA SER A 225 -12.18 5.81 3.69
C SER A 225 -13.59 5.26 3.78
N ALA A 226 -14.50 6.11 4.24
CA ALA A 226 -15.92 5.81 4.29
C ALA A 226 -16.76 7.07 4.08
N THR A 227 -17.94 6.89 3.51
CA THR A 227 -18.91 7.96 3.28
C THR A 227 -20.30 7.54 3.77
N ARG A 228 -20.92 8.34 4.64
CA ARG A 228 -22.31 8.17 5.12
C ARG A 228 -23.01 9.53 5.17
N ASP A 229 -24.25 9.60 4.70
CA ASP A 229 -25.09 10.80 4.78
C ASP A 229 -24.40 12.08 4.29
N GLY A 230 -23.65 11.97 3.18
CA GLY A 230 -22.89 13.08 2.58
C GLY A 230 -21.58 13.44 3.29
N ARG A 231 -21.28 12.81 4.43
CA ARG A 231 -20.02 12.99 5.16
C ARG A 231 -19.01 11.94 4.75
N SER A 232 -17.83 12.40 4.31
CA SER A 232 -16.75 11.53 3.86
C SER A 232 -15.53 11.69 4.75
N VAL A 233 -14.95 10.59 5.21
CA VAL A 233 -13.80 10.55 6.12
C VAL A 233 -12.69 9.66 5.58
N VAL A 234 -11.46 9.96 5.99
CA VAL A 234 -10.25 9.16 5.73
C VAL A 234 -9.59 8.84 7.06
N SER A 235 -9.23 7.57 7.28
CA SER A 235 -8.31 7.17 8.35
C SER A 235 -6.98 6.69 7.78
N VAL A 236 -5.90 6.97 8.51
CA VAL A 236 -4.58 6.39 8.26
C VAL A 236 -4.14 5.70 9.54
N VAL A 237 -3.72 4.45 9.45
CA VAL A 237 -3.25 3.61 10.57
C VAL A 237 -1.99 2.92 10.12
N LEU A 238 -0.87 3.17 10.80
CA LEU A 238 0.45 2.63 10.48
C LEU A 238 1.00 1.83 11.67
N GLY A 239 1.70 0.73 11.39
CA GLY A 239 2.47 0.02 12.41
C GLY A 239 1.73 -1.02 13.25
N GLU A 240 0.49 -1.37 12.92
CA GLU A 240 -0.26 -2.36 13.70
C GLU A 240 0.35 -3.77 13.63
N ASP A 241 0.07 -4.61 14.63
CA ASP A 241 0.71 -5.92 14.79
C ASP A 241 0.05 -7.05 13.99
N SER A 242 -1.15 -6.83 13.46
CA SER A 242 -1.90 -7.84 12.70
C SER A 242 -2.87 -7.25 11.69
N LEU A 243 -3.37 -8.11 10.79
CA LEU A 243 -4.43 -7.75 9.85
C LEU A 243 -5.72 -7.31 10.56
N GLY A 244 -6.09 -7.99 11.66
CA GLY A 244 -7.30 -7.71 12.42
C GLY A 244 -7.18 -6.38 13.17
N ALA A 245 -6.12 -6.20 13.96
CA ALA A 245 -5.88 -4.96 14.71
C ALA A 245 -5.92 -3.71 13.81
N ARG A 246 -5.26 -3.80 12.65
CA ARG A 246 -5.28 -2.75 11.62
C ARG A 246 -6.69 -2.42 11.11
N ALA A 247 -7.51 -3.44 10.84
CA ALA A 247 -8.88 -3.24 10.38
C ALA A 247 -9.77 -2.67 11.50
N ASP A 248 -9.65 -3.21 12.71
CA ASP A 248 -10.41 -2.78 13.88
C ASP A 248 -10.13 -1.32 14.23
N GLU A 249 -8.86 -0.91 14.24
CA GLU A 249 -8.47 0.46 14.53
C GLU A 249 -8.93 1.43 13.44
N SER A 250 -8.82 1.03 12.17
CA SER A 250 -9.36 1.82 11.06
C SER A 250 -10.88 2.01 11.17
N ALA A 251 -11.62 0.96 11.53
CA ALA A 251 -13.06 1.03 11.73
C ALA A 251 -13.44 1.93 12.92
N ARG A 252 -12.72 1.82 14.05
CA ARG A 252 -12.94 2.68 15.24
C ARG A 252 -12.77 4.16 14.88
N LEU A 253 -11.69 4.49 14.20
CA LEU A 253 -11.37 5.85 13.78
C LEU A 253 -12.41 6.42 12.81
N MET A 254 -12.75 5.68 11.75
CA MET A 254 -13.77 6.14 10.79
C MET A 254 -15.14 6.28 11.44
N GLN A 255 -15.54 5.33 12.29
CA GLN A 255 -16.80 5.44 13.02
C GLN A 255 -16.85 6.71 13.88
N MET A 256 -15.79 6.98 14.65
CA MET A 256 -15.69 8.20 15.46
C MET A 256 -15.88 9.46 14.61
N ALA A 257 -15.16 9.55 13.49
CA ALA A 257 -15.24 10.71 12.63
C ALA A 257 -16.60 10.85 11.95
N LEU A 258 -17.29 9.75 11.64
CA LEU A 258 -18.62 9.78 11.03
C LEU A 258 -19.70 10.25 12.02
N THR A 259 -19.61 9.88 13.30
CA THR A 259 -20.66 10.15 14.30
C THR A 259 -20.42 11.34 15.22
N THR A 260 -19.22 11.92 15.22
CA THR A 260 -18.87 13.03 16.13
C THR A 260 -18.94 14.38 15.40
N SER A 261 -19.37 15.45 16.06
CA SER A 261 -19.29 16.81 15.49
C SER A 261 -17.84 17.27 15.32
N GLY A 262 -17.55 17.97 14.23
CA GLY A 262 -16.24 18.56 13.98
C GLY A 262 -16.01 19.91 14.68
N ASN A 263 -16.94 20.42 15.49
CA ASN A 263 -16.78 21.74 16.12
C ASN A 263 -15.55 21.77 17.05
N GLY A 264 -14.74 22.82 16.94
CA GLY A 264 -13.52 22.99 17.73
C GLY A 264 -12.33 22.09 17.34
N LYS A 265 -12.48 21.18 16.38
CA LYS A 265 -11.38 20.32 15.89
C LYS A 265 -10.45 21.12 14.97
N PRO A 266 -9.10 20.96 15.09
CA PRO A 266 -8.16 21.62 14.20
C PRO A 266 -8.28 21.06 12.78
N SER A 267 -8.00 21.88 11.78
CA SER A 267 -7.80 21.40 10.40
C SER A 267 -6.44 20.73 10.26
N LEU A 268 -6.30 19.73 9.39
CA LEU A 268 -5.05 19.01 9.12
C LEU A 268 -3.89 19.94 8.76
N VAL A 269 -4.18 21.05 8.09
CA VAL A 269 -3.16 22.05 7.69
C VAL A 269 -2.72 22.96 8.85
N GLN A 270 -3.49 22.99 9.95
CA GLN A 270 -3.19 23.81 11.13
C GLN A 270 -2.36 23.07 12.18
N ILE A 271 -2.23 21.75 12.07
CA ILE A 271 -1.45 20.96 13.03
C ILE A 271 0.05 21.17 12.72
N PRO A 272 0.83 21.77 13.63
CA PRO A 272 2.25 21.95 13.43
C PRO A 272 2.98 20.59 13.53
N PRO A 273 4.09 20.40 12.79
CA PRO A 273 4.92 19.21 12.95
C PRO A 273 5.39 19.01 14.41
N TYR A 274 5.29 17.78 14.93
CA TYR A 274 5.70 17.40 16.29
C TYR A 274 6.37 16.01 16.32
N GLY A 275 6.95 15.63 17.46
CA GLY A 275 7.63 14.34 17.70
C GLY A 275 9.15 14.43 17.56
N GLU A 276 9.88 13.94 18.56
CA GLU A 276 11.35 14.02 18.64
C GLU A 276 12.04 13.14 17.57
N THR A 277 11.47 11.98 17.29
CA THR A 277 12.01 11.00 16.34
C THR A 277 11.45 11.15 14.92
N ARG A 278 10.68 12.21 14.65
CA ARG A 278 9.93 12.36 13.39
C ARG A 278 10.80 12.32 12.15
N ASP A 279 12.05 12.74 12.28
CA ASP A 279 12.99 12.84 11.17
C ASP A 279 13.73 11.54 10.85
N MET A 280 13.59 10.53 11.71
CA MET A 280 14.11 9.18 11.49
C MET A 280 13.04 8.28 10.89
N VAL A 281 13.39 7.44 9.92
CA VAL A 281 12.44 6.43 9.42
C VAL A 281 12.36 5.31 10.45
N ALA A 282 11.18 5.08 11.02
CA ALA A 282 10.97 4.01 11.98
C ALA A 282 11.04 2.63 11.29
N ASP A 283 11.72 1.69 11.94
CA ASP A 283 11.80 0.28 11.52
C ASP A 283 11.33 -0.61 12.66
N VAL A 284 10.19 -1.26 12.46
CA VAL A 284 9.56 -2.16 13.44
C VAL A 284 9.76 -3.65 13.13
N SER A 285 10.74 -3.99 12.27
CA SER A 285 10.98 -5.38 11.83
C SER A 285 11.21 -6.34 12.99
N LYS A 286 11.94 -5.88 14.02
CA LYS A 286 12.28 -6.70 15.19
C LYS A 286 11.04 -7.05 16.01
N GLN A 287 10.05 -6.17 16.06
CA GLN A 287 8.77 -6.41 16.72
C GLN A 287 7.89 -7.31 15.84
N ILE A 288 7.63 -6.87 14.60
CA ILE A 288 6.61 -7.43 13.71
C ILE A 288 6.96 -8.81 13.14
N CYS A 289 8.22 -9.05 12.82
CA CYS A 289 8.68 -10.30 12.20
C CYS A 289 9.46 -11.20 13.16
N SER A 290 9.29 -11.01 14.46
CA SER A 290 9.78 -11.93 15.49
C SER A 290 8.94 -13.22 15.58
N LYS A 291 9.52 -14.27 16.17
CA LYS A 291 8.79 -15.50 16.51
C LYS A 291 7.60 -15.23 17.45
N ALA A 292 7.76 -14.30 18.39
CA ALA A 292 6.70 -13.90 19.30
C ALA A 292 5.52 -13.26 18.56
N ALA A 293 5.77 -12.31 17.65
CA ALA A 293 4.72 -11.69 16.84
C ALA A 293 4.07 -12.68 15.85
N ALA A 294 4.81 -13.68 15.36
CA ALA A 294 4.20 -14.77 14.58
C ALA A 294 3.19 -15.58 15.42
N LYS A 295 3.51 -15.87 16.68
CA LYS A 295 2.60 -16.56 17.61
C LYS A 295 1.34 -15.72 17.87
N VAL A 296 1.48 -14.45 18.24
CA VAL A 296 0.34 -13.54 18.46
C VAL A 296 -0.58 -13.47 17.23
N ARG A 297 -0.01 -13.38 16.02
CA ARG A 297 -0.79 -13.38 14.77
C ARG A 297 -1.53 -14.69 14.51
N SER A 298 -0.98 -15.83 14.93
CA SER A 298 -1.66 -17.12 14.81
C SER A 298 -2.86 -17.23 15.76
N GLU A 299 -2.76 -16.66 16.95
CA GLU A 299 -3.83 -16.62 17.96
C GLU A 299 -4.98 -15.67 17.57
N GLY A 300 -4.66 -14.65 16.77
CA GLY A 300 -5.62 -13.72 16.14
C GLY A 300 -6.48 -14.31 15.02
N ARG A 301 -6.47 -15.65 14.85
CA ARG A 301 -7.35 -16.36 13.91
C ARG A 301 -8.42 -17.17 14.65
N ASP A 302 -9.59 -17.32 14.04
CA ASP A 302 -10.68 -18.19 14.53
C ASP A 302 -10.38 -19.67 14.23
N GLU A 303 -11.24 -20.57 14.71
CA GLU A 303 -11.09 -22.02 14.50
C GLU A 303 -11.10 -22.40 13.00
N GLY A 304 -11.71 -21.57 12.15
CA GLY A 304 -11.69 -21.71 10.69
C GLY A 304 -10.47 -21.08 10.01
N GLY A 305 -9.50 -20.57 10.78
CA GLY A 305 -8.29 -19.91 10.28
C GLY A 305 -8.53 -18.52 9.68
N ARG A 306 -9.72 -17.95 9.84
CA ARG A 306 -10.06 -16.59 9.42
C ARG A 306 -9.54 -15.60 10.46
N GLN A 307 -9.27 -14.37 10.04
CA GLN A 307 -8.83 -13.33 10.95
C GLN A 307 -9.97 -12.97 11.91
N LYS A 308 -9.73 -13.01 13.23
CA LYS A 308 -10.64 -12.47 14.23
C LYS A 308 -10.68 -10.95 14.08
N LEU A 309 -11.88 -10.40 13.92
CA LEU A 309 -12.17 -8.98 13.94
C LEU A 309 -12.96 -8.69 15.21
N LEU A 310 -12.49 -7.74 16.01
CA LEU A 310 -13.08 -7.42 17.31
C LEU A 310 -13.99 -6.19 17.23
N SER A 311 -13.88 -5.40 16.16
CA SER A 311 -14.67 -4.20 15.99
C SER A 311 -16.16 -4.53 15.81
N PRO A 312 -17.06 -3.89 16.58
CA PRO A 312 -18.50 -4.07 16.41
C PRO A 312 -19.02 -3.45 15.10
N TYR A 313 -18.19 -2.67 14.41
CA TYR A 313 -18.53 -1.98 13.16
C TYR A 313 -18.12 -2.74 11.90
N ILE A 314 -17.50 -3.92 12.06
CA ILE A 314 -17.09 -4.76 10.93
C ILE A 314 -17.94 -6.03 10.92
N HIS A 315 -18.74 -6.18 9.88
CA HIS A 315 -19.69 -7.27 9.72
C HIS A 315 -19.19 -8.31 8.71
N GLU A 316 -19.59 -9.57 8.89
CA GLU A 316 -19.28 -10.62 7.92
C GLU A 316 -20.07 -10.45 6.62
N ILE A 317 -19.44 -10.84 5.51
CA ILE A 317 -20.10 -10.86 4.20
C ILE A 317 -20.76 -12.24 4.03
N ASN A 318 -22.07 -12.29 4.25
CA ASN A 318 -22.86 -13.53 4.14
C ASN A 318 -23.42 -13.77 2.73
N ARG A 319 -22.77 -13.22 1.71
CA ARG A 319 -23.12 -13.36 0.29
C ARG A 319 -21.87 -13.58 -0.57
N PRO A 320 -22.01 -14.08 -1.81
CA PRO A 320 -20.90 -14.07 -2.76
C PRO A 320 -20.34 -12.65 -2.98
N LEU A 321 -19.02 -12.54 -3.13
CA LEU A 321 -18.36 -11.27 -3.44
C LEU A 321 -18.72 -10.80 -4.84
N ASN A 322 -18.93 -9.49 -4.99
CA ASN A 322 -19.05 -8.83 -6.28
C ASN A 322 -17.67 -8.61 -6.89
N LEU A 323 -17.31 -9.42 -7.88
CA LEU A 323 -15.98 -9.42 -8.49
C LEU A 323 -16.00 -8.69 -9.83
N ALA A 324 -15.15 -7.67 -9.97
CA ALA A 324 -14.88 -7.08 -11.28
C ALA A 324 -14.03 -8.01 -12.15
N PHE A 325 -14.17 -7.93 -13.48
CA PHE A 325 -13.20 -8.58 -14.36
C PHE A 325 -11.91 -7.75 -14.46
N ALA A 326 -10.76 -8.43 -14.39
CA ALA A 326 -9.45 -7.87 -14.72
C ALA A 326 -8.57 -9.00 -15.28
N GLY A 327 -8.11 -8.85 -16.52
CA GLY A 327 -7.39 -9.91 -17.23
C GLY A 327 -6.42 -9.39 -18.27
N LEU A 328 -5.72 -10.32 -18.92
CA LEU A 328 -4.88 -10.03 -20.06
C LEU A 328 -5.74 -9.73 -21.29
N ILE A 329 -5.21 -8.90 -22.18
CA ILE A 329 -5.74 -8.73 -23.53
C ILE A 329 -5.56 -10.06 -24.28
N ALA A 330 -6.60 -10.53 -24.97
CA ALA A 330 -6.56 -11.78 -25.73
C ALA A 330 -5.44 -11.76 -26.78
N GLY A 331 -4.71 -12.87 -26.91
CA GLY A 331 -3.55 -12.99 -27.82
C GLY A 331 -2.28 -12.24 -27.35
N SER A 332 -2.31 -11.53 -26.22
CA SER A 332 -1.12 -10.79 -25.76
C SER A 332 0.00 -11.75 -25.31
N GLY A 333 1.22 -11.49 -25.80
CA GLY A 333 2.39 -12.32 -25.53
C GLY A 333 2.52 -13.56 -26.42
N GLU A 334 1.65 -13.74 -27.42
CA GLU A 334 1.99 -14.60 -28.56
C GLU A 334 3.16 -13.95 -29.29
N LYS A 335 4.23 -14.72 -29.54
CA LYS A 335 5.29 -14.26 -30.45
C LYS A 335 4.59 -13.86 -31.75
N ALA A 336 4.94 -12.70 -32.31
CA ALA A 336 4.54 -12.35 -33.67
C ALA A 336 4.68 -13.60 -34.55
N PRO A 337 3.68 -13.95 -35.37
CA PRO A 337 3.81 -15.08 -36.28
C PRO A 337 5.15 -14.93 -36.98
N LYS A 338 5.98 -15.97 -36.94
CA LYS A 338 7.22 -16.00 -37.71
C LYS A 338 6.81 -15.58 -39.11
N VAL A 339 7.28 -14.41 -39.55
CA VAL A 339 7.23 -14.06 -40.96
C VAL A 339 7.80 -15.28 -41.65
N VAL A 340 6.96 -15.95 -42.44
CA VAL A 340 7.38 -17.08 -43.25
C VAL A 340 8.34 -16.47 -44.25
N ALA A 341 9.62 -16.47 -43.90
CA ALA A 341 10.68 -16.22 -44.85
C ALA A 341 10.58 -17.38 -45.85
N ASP A 342 10.31 -17.02 -47.09
CA ASP A 342 10.33 -17.93 -48.22
C ASP A 342 11.55 -18.84 -48.15
N GLN A 343 11.30 -20.13 -48.37
CA GLN A 343 12.34 -21.14 -48.41
C GLN A 343 13.33 -20.83 -49.53
N ALA A 344 14.57 -20.54 -49.15
CA ALA A 344 15.73 -20.76 -50.00
C ALA A 344 16.97 -21.05 -49.13
N GLY A 345 17.51 -22.27 -49.26
CA GLY A 345 18.94 -22.54 -49.10
C GLY A 345 19.47 -23.00 -47.74
N GLN A 346 19.77 -24.30 -47.67
CA GLN A 346 20.85 -25.00 -46.94
C GLN A 346 21.73 -24.25 -45.92
N GLY A 347 21.94 -24.85 -44.74
CA GLY A 347 23.05 -24.51 -43.86
C GLY A 347 23.01 -25.13 -42.46
N ASP A 348 23.75 -26.24 -42.34
CA ASP A 348 24.36 -26.91 -41.17
C ASP A 348 24.13 -26.52 -39.70
N ALA A 349 24.12 -27.61 -38.92
CA ALA A 349 24.69 -27.82 -37.58
C ALA A 349 24.15 -27.08 -36.34
N ALA A 350 23.66 -27.93 -35.44
CA ALA A 350 23.38 -27.74 -34.02
C ALA A 350 24.29 -26.74 -33.30
N ASN A 351 23.68 -25.80 -32.58
CA ASN A 351 24.33 -25.03 -31.53
C ASN A 351 23.42 -25.04 -30.30
N VAL A 352 23.50 -26.14 -29.52
CA VAL A 352 22.85 -26.27 -28.22
C VAL A 352 23.85 -25.82 -27.16
N PRO A 353 23.59 -24.73 -26.42
CA PRO A 353 24.49 -24.29 -25.36
C PRO A 353 24.52 -25.30 -24.21
N ILE A 354 25.71 -25.76 -23.84
CA ILE A 354 25.94 -26.62 -22.67
C ILE A 354 25.81 -25.76 -21.39
N PRO A 355 24.99 -26.15 -20.39
CA PRO A 355 24.89 -25.42 -19.13
C PRO A 355 26.19 -25.50 -18.33
N VAL A 356 26.73 -24.34 -17.94
CA VAL A 356 27.82 -24.25 -16.96
C VAL A 356 27.23 -24.24 -15.53
N PRO A 357 27.77 -25.03 -14.58
CA PRO A 357 27.34 -25.00 -13.18
C PRO A 357 27.58 -23.63 -12.52
N ARG A 358 26.66 -23.23 -11.64
CA ARG A 358 26.70 -21.95 -10.91
C ARG A 358 27.83 -21.95 -9.86
N PRO A 359 28.68 -20.90 -9.77
CA PRO A 359 29.67 -20.78 -8.71
C PRO A 359 29.01 -20.62 -7.33
N THR A 360 29.59 -21.26 -6.32
CA THR A 360 29.24 -21.07 -4.90
C THR A 360 30.05 -19.93 -4.30
N PHE A 361 29.42 -18.80 -4.06
CA PHE A 361 29.73 -17.88 -2.97
C PHE A 361 28.43 -17.25 -2.47
#